data_AF-A0A348PDY4-F1
#
_entry.id   AF-A0A348PDY4-F1
#
_cell.length_a   1.000
_cell.length_b   1.000
_cell.length_c   1.000
_cell.angle_alpha   90.00
_cell.angle_beta   90.00
_cell.angle_gamma   90.00
#
_symmetry.space_group_name_H-M   'P 1'
#
loop_
_entity.id
_entity.type
_entity.pdbx_description
1 polymer ?
#
loop_
_entity_poly.entity_id
_entity_poly.type
_entity_poly.pdbx_seq_one_letter_code
_entity_poly.pdbx_strand_id
1 'polypeptide(L)'
;MTQINFSRSQFLLLVIVALLAVLPVSTVGIARAETLPSQLRFDFGQSESLAPWLSWMPTTKVSDGIEIRLPGRVDENHLDGIGPIYLIAHLPMSSLTGSNSYDLRDAEIVLAVRTKDLDLAGGRVCWWIVSEIPKQIRDPAYPWQQTNWALTGRAVALAADSGEQAQVVKTILSPDPSLWTYGGTNDTSPWAGRYRAFPLVRSLAAVDASLHLVVVGCDPSRTPSGAVVLRSIEIRHAEPTVCPTAMEVERLLVAGDWVVARP
;
A
#
# COMPACT_ATOMS: atom_id res chain seq x y z
N MET A 1 -64.66 1.90 -14.16
CA MET A 1 -63.23 1.74 -14.52
C MET A 1 -62.43 2.63 -13.61
N THR A 2 -61.64 2.05 -12.72
CA THR A 2 -60.88 2.78 -11.70
C THR A 2 -59.48 3.06 -12.26
N GLN A 3 -59.15 4.32 -12.52
CA GLN A 3 -57.79 4.71 -12.86
C GLN A 3 -56.95 4.76 -11.57
N ILE A 4 -55.89 3.95 -11.53
CA ILE A 4 -54.88 3.99 -10.47
C ILE A 4 -53.77 4.93 -10.94
N ASN A 5 -53.62 6.08 -10.28
CA ASN A 5 -52.52 7.00 -10.54
C ASN A 5 -51.30 6.60 -9.71
N PHE A 6 -50.22 6.22 -10.37
CA PHE A 6 -48.93 6.01 -9.73
C PHE A 6 -48.14 7.33 -9.68
N SER A 7 -47.49 7.59 -8.56
CA SER A 7 -46.48 8.65 -8.48
C SER A 7 -45.25 8.30 -9.34
N ARG A 8 -44.48 9.31 -9.79
CA ARG A 8 -43.24 9.12 -10.59
C ARG A 8 -42.26 8.13 -9.95
N SER A 9 -42.15 8.14 -8.62
CA SER A 9 -41.31 7.23 -7.84
C SER A 9 -41.85 5.79 -7.80
N GLN A 10 -43.16 5.62 -7.76
CA GLN A 10 -43.79 4.28 -7.86
C GLN A 10 -43.69 3.71 -9.26
N PHE A 11 -43.77 4.56 -10.30
CA PHE A 11 -43.56 4.13 -11.68
C PHE A 11 -42.11 3.70 -11.93
N LEU A 12 -41.13 4.43 -11.38
CA LEU A 12 -39.71 4.08 -11.47
C LEU A 12 -39.41 2.75 -10.76
N LEU A 13 -40.00 2.51 -9.60
CA LEU A 13 -39.85 1.25 -8.87
C LEU A 13 -40.48 0.07 -9.63
N LEU A 14 -41.64 0.28 -10.26
CA LEU A 14 -42.30 -0.75 -11.06
C LEU A 14 -41.50 -1.09 -12.33
N VAL A 15 -40.88 -0.09 -12.96
CA VAL A 15 -40.00 -0.28 -14.12
C VAL A 15 -38.72 -1.04 -13.73
N ILE A 16 -38.12 -0.74 -12.57
CA ILE A 16 -36.94 -1.46 -12.07
C ILE A 16 -37.27 -2.93 -11.76
N VAL A 17 -38.42 -3.19 -11.11
CA VAL A 17 -38.87 -4.56 -10.80
C VAL A 17 -39.22 -5.34 -12.07
N ALA A 18 -39.82 -4.69 -13.08
CA ALA A 18 -40.11 -5.32 -14.36
C ALA A 18 -38.84 -5.59 -15.19
N LEU A 19 -37.83 -4.71 -15.15
CA LEU A 19 -36.53 -4.94 -15.80
C LEU A 19 -35.74 -6.09 -15.15
N LEU A 20 -35.88 -6.28 -13.84
CA LEU A 20 -35.25 -7.39 -13.11
C LEU A 20 -35.93 -8.76 -13.34
N ALA A 21 -37.19 -8.77 -13.82
CA ALA A 21 -37.96 -9.99 -14.04
C ALA A 21 -37.87 -10.59 -15.45
N VAL A 22 -37.26 -9.88 -16.42
CA VAL A 22 -37.22 -10.28 -17.85
C VAL A 22 -35.80 -10.66 -18.31
N LEU A 23 -34.78 -10.51 -17.46
CA LEU A 23 -33.43 -10.96 -17.81
C LEU A 23 -33.29 -12.46 -17.48
N PRO A 24 -32.87 -13.30 -18.44
CA PRO A 24 -32.54 -14.68 -18.15
C PRO A 24 -31.46 -14.70 -17.06
N VAL A 25 -31.68 -15.52 -16.02
CA VAL A 25 -30.73 -15.79 -14.93
C VAL A 25 -29.56 -16.57 -15.54
N SER A 26 -28.71 -15.88 -16.27
CA SER A 26 -27.49 -16.37 -16.87
C SER A 26 -26.63 -15.14 -17.13
N THR A 27 -25.45 -15.08 -16.51
CA THR A 27 -24.41 -14.04 -16.69
C THR A 27 -24.67 -12.64 -16.10
N VAL A 28 -25.07 -12.55 -14.83
CA VAL A 28 -24.38 -11.63 -13.91
C VAL A 28 -23.54 -12.51 -13.02
N GLY A 29 -22.25 -12.62 -13.34
CA GLY A 29 -21.30 -13.23 -12.41
C GLY A 29 -21.27 -12.37 -11.16
N ILE A 30 -22.02 -12.77 -10.13
CA ILE A 30 -21.69 -12.36 -8.77
C ILE A 30 -20.29 -12.94 -8.56
N ALA A 31 -19.26 -12.10 -8.70
CA ALA A 31 -17.91 -12.47 -8.33
C ALA A 31 -18.00 -12.98 -6.90
N ARG A 32 -17.82 -14.29 -6.71
CA ARG A 32 -17.67 -14.85 -5.37
C ARG A 32 -16.49 -14.12 -4.76
N ALA A 33 -16.63 -13.61 -3.54
CA ALA A 33 -15.49 -13.10 -2.80
C ALA A 33 -14.46 -14.24 -2.75
N GLU A 34 -13.33 -14.08 -3.44
CA GLU A 34 -12.26 -15.06 -3.32
C GLU A 34 -11.62 -14.82 -1.96
N THR A 35 -11.47 -15.90 -1.20
CA THR A 35 -10.69 -15.87 0.02
C THR A 35 -9.23 -15.75 -0.37
N LEU A 36 -8.61 -14.61 -0.04
CA LEU A 36 -7.17 -14.47 -0.20
C LEU A 36 -6.45 -15.33 0.84
N PRO A 37 -5.22 -15.79 0.55
CA PRO A 37 -4.44 -16.49 1.55
C PRO A 37 -4.22 -15.56 2.75
N SER A 38 -4.36 -16.09 3.96
CA SER A 38 -4.08 -15.35 5.21
C SER A 38 -2.61 -14.94 5.35
N GLN A 39 -1.76 -15.40 4.42
CA GLN A 39 -0.35 -15.06 4.35
C GLN A 39 0.10 -14.86 2.89
N LEU A 40 0.81 -13.75 2.66
CA LEU A 40 1.62 -13.53 1.46
C LEU A 40 3.10 -13.53 1.86
N ARG A 41 3.95 -14.24 1.10
CA ARG A 41 5.39 -14.33 1.37
C ARG A 41 6.20 -13.97 0.14
N PHE A 42 7.21 -13.13 0.34
CA PHE A 42 8.23 -12.76 -0.63
C PHE A 42 9.56 -13.34 -0.16
N ASP A 43 10.13 -14.28 -0.94
CA ASP A 43 11.42 -14.90 -0.68
C ASP A 43 12.50 -14.32 -1.59
N PHE A 44 13.57 -13.79 -1.02
CA PHE A 44 14.63 -13.10 -1.76
C PHE A 44 15.81 -14.02 -2.09
N GLY A 45 15.93 -15.18 -1.44
CA GLY A 45 17.05 -16.11 -1.64
C GLY A 45 16.80 -17.25 -2.64
N GLN A 46 15.54 -17.54 -3.00
CA GLN A 46 15.15 -18.83 -3.62
C GLN A 46 14.86 -18.76 -5.13
N SER A 47 14.50 -17.60 -5.69
CA SER A 47 14.19 -17.48 -7.11
C SER A 47 15.39 -16.96 -7.93
N GLU A 48 15.54 -17.46 -9.15
CA GLU A 48 16.39 -16.83 -10.18
C GLU A 48 15.69 -15.60 -10.80
N SER A 49 14.39 -15.44 -10.58
CA SER A 49 13.63 -14.26 -10.98
C SER A 49 13.60 -13.23 -9.86
N LEU A 50 13.95 -11.97 -10.17
CA LEU A 50 13.79 -10.80 -9.30
C LEU A 50 12.31 -10.39 -9.12
N ALA A 51 11.36 -11.28 -9.43
CA ALA A 51 9.95 -10.95 -9.46
C ALA A 51 9.27 -11.31 -8.12
N PRO A 52 8.45 -10.42 -7.53
CA PRO A 52 8.04 -9.11 -8.04
C PRO A 52 8.54 -7.96 -7.17
N TRP A 53 9.84 -7.86 -6.82
CA TRP A 53 10.30 -6.75 -5.97
C TRP A 53 11.37 -5.91 -6.65
N LEU A 54 11.45 -4.63 -6.26
CA LEU A 54 12.39 -3.65 -6.81
C LEU A 54 13.09 -2.86 -5.70
N SER A 55 14.29 -2.37 -5.96
CA SER A 55 15.04 -1.47 -5.08
C SER A 55 15.65 -0.33 -5.91
N TRP A 56 15.81 0.85 -5.32
CA TRP A 56 16.61 1.94 -5.93
C TRP A 56 18.09 1.88 -5.55
N MET A 57 18.44 0.89 -4.73
CA MET A 57 19.80 0.67 -4.23
C MET A 57 20.53 -0.38 -5.05
N PRO A 58 21.87 -0.37 -5.10
CA PRO A 58 22.63 -1.51 -5.60
C PRO A 58 22.28 -2.79 -4.84
N THR A 59 22.00 -3.86 -5.58
CA THR A 59 21.66 -5.17 -5.02
C THR A 59 22.64 -6.25 -5.46
N THR A 60 22.86 -7.24 -4.61
CA THR A 60 23.70 -8.41 -4.91
C THR A 60 23.09 -9.65 -4.26
N LYS A 61 22.91 -10.73 -5.04
CA LYS A 61 22.45 -12.01 -4.50
C LYS A 61 23.54 -12.60 -3.60
N VAL A 62 23.16 -13.04 -2.41
CA VAL A 62 24.01 -13.73 -1.45
C VAL A 62 23.40 -15.10 -1.11
N SER A 63 24.09 -15.93 -0.33
CA SER A 63 23.69 -17.31 -0.06
C SER A 63 22.32 -17.43 0.63
N ASP A 64 21.91 -16.43 1.41
CA ASP A 64 20.72 -16.45 2.25
C ASP A 64 19.71 -15.34 1.95
N GLY A 65 19.87 -14.62 0.83
CA GLY A 65 19.01 -13.50 0.48
C GLY A 65 19.61 -12.56 -0.55
N ILE A 66 19.23 -11.29 -0.46
CA ILE A 66 19.75 -10.23 -1.32
C ILE A 66 20.28 -9.10 -0.45
N GLU A 67 21.57 -8.81 -0.64
CA GLU A 67 22.22 -7.66 -0.06
C GLU A 67 21.84 -6.39 -0.83
N ILE A 68 21.46 -5.36 -0.10
CA ILE A 68 21.00 -4.06 -0.58
C ILE A 68 21.89 -3.02 0.08
N ARG A 69 22.71 -2.31 -0.70
CA ARG A 69 23.73 -1.39 -0.17
C ARG A 69 23.25 0.06 -0.20
N LEU A 70 23.39 0.75 0.93
CA LEU A 70 23.10 2.18 1.06
C LEU A 70 24.39 3.02 0.85
N PRO A 71 24.28 4.25 0.33
CA PRO A 71 23.08 4.84 -0.25
C PRO A 71 22.89 4.41 -1.71
N GLY A 72 21.66 4.47 -2.18
CA GLY A 72 21.31 4.37 -3.60
C GLY A 72 20.72 5.68 -4.11
N ARG A 73 19.82 5.60 -5.10
CA ARG A 73 19.12 6.78 -5.60
C ARG A 73 18.04 7.24 -4.61
N VAL A 74 17.88 8.55 -4.50
CA VAL A 74 16.82 9.21 -3.74
C VAL A 74 15.66 9.55 -4.66
N ASP A 75 14.43 9.49 -4.13
CA ASP A 75 13.27 10.11 -4.79
C ASP A 75 13.12 11.57 -4.37
N GLU A 76 13.38 12.46 -5.32
CA GLU A 76 13.32 13.91 -5.15
C GLU A 76 11.87 14.43 -4.98
N ASN A 77 10.87 13.60 -5.27
CA ASN A 77 9.45 14.00 -5.16
C ASN A 77 8.94 14.13 -3.73
N HIS A 78 9.71 13.65 -2.76
CA HIS A 78 9.31 13.55 -1.36
C HIS A 78 10.28 14.25 -0.40
N LEU A 79 11.10 15.17 -0.93
CA LEU A 79 12.01 15.98 -0.12
C LEU A 79 11.26 16.87 0.90
N ASP A 80 9.96 17.06 0.70
CA ASP A 80 9.05 17.72 1.62
C ASP A 80 8.47 16.73 2.66
N GLY A 81 8.21 17.21 3.88
CA GLY A 81 7.55 16.41 4.92
C GLY A 81 8.41 15.28 5.49
N ILE A 82 8.50 14.14 4.79
CA ILE A 82 9.19 12.92 5.25
C ILE A 82 10.66 12.84 4.85
N GLY A 83 11.14 13.80 4.05
CA GLY A 83 12.54 13.93 3.65
C GLY A 83 12.97 12.90 2.61
N PRO A 84 14.28 12.84 2.28
CA PRO A 84 14.77 11.96 1.21
C PRO A 84 14.40 10.50 1.48
N ILE A 85 13.83 9.85 0.47
CA ILE A 85 13.42 8.45 0.52
C ILE A 85 14.46 7.57 -0.17
N TYR A 86 14.93 6.55 0.55
CA TYR A 86 15.74 5.48 -0.02
C TYR A 86 14.91 4.19 -0.04
N LEU A 87 14.53 3.72 -1.23
CA LEU A 87 13.76 2.49 -1.40
C LEU A 87 14.62 1.24 -1.21
N ILE A 88 14.40 0.54 -0.10
CA ILE A 88 15.00 -0.77 0.17
C ILE A 88 14.27 -1.83 -0.65
N ALA A 89 12.95 -1.93 -0.54
CA ALA A 89 12.15 -2.90 -1.28
C ALA A 89 10.77 -2.33 -1.65
N HIS A 90 10.35 -2.55 -2.89
CA HIS A 90 9.00 -2.33 -3.41
C HIS A 90 8.30 -3.66 -3.57
N LEU A 91 7.08 -3.78 -3.05
CA LEU A 91 6.22 -4.96 -3.13
C LEU A 91 4.91 -4.56 -3.82
N PRO A 92 4.68 -4.96 -5.09
CA PRO A 92 3.44 -4.70 -5.79
C PRO A 92 2.36 -5.63 -5.23
N MET A 93 1.29 -5.03 -4.71
CA MET A 93 0.17 -5.79 -4.15
C MET A 93 -0.92 -6.05 -5.20
N SER A 94 -0.90 -5.33 -6.33
CA SER A 94 -1.97 -5.35 -7.34
C SER A 94 -1.81 -6.36 -8.47
N SER A 95 -0.66 -7.02 -8.62
CA SER A 95 -0.37 -7.90 -9.77
C SER A 95 -0.12 -9.37 -9.42
N LEU A 96 -0.04 -9.74 -8.14
CA LEU A 96 0.35 -11.09 -7.73
C LEU A 96 -0.77 -12.13 -7.83
N THR A 97 -2.04 -11.72 -7.82
CA THR A 97 -3.20 -12.64 -7.70
C THR A 97 -4.23 -12.49 -8.80
N GLY A 98 -3.99 -11.67 -9.84
CA GLY A 98 -4.83 -11.59 -11.05
C GLY A 98 -6.17 -10.85 -10.91
N SER A 99 -6.74 -10.79 -9.71
CA SER A 99 -7.77 -9.85 -9.31
C SER A 99 -8.05 -10.20 -7.87
N ASN A 100 -7.46 -9.51 -6.89
CA ASN A 100 -8.00 -9.40 -5.53
C ASN A 100 -7.01 -8.69 -4.60
N SER A 101 -7.49 -7.57 -4.05
CA SER A 101 -6.85 -6.64 -3.13
C SER A 101 -6.43 -7.27 -1.82
N TYR A 102 -5.16 -7.19 -1.45
CA TYR A 102 -4.75 -7.50 -0.09
C TYR A 102 -5.13 -6.31 0.81
N ASP A 103 -6.13 -6.47 1.67
CA ASP A 103 -6.40 -5.51 2.74
C ASP A 103 -5.17 -5.46 3.65
N LEU A 104 -4.61 -4.29 3.91
CA LEU A 104 -3.42 -4.13 4.74
C LEU A 104 -3.74 -3.63 6.15
N ARG A 105 -5.01 -3.40 6.47
CA ARG A 105 -5.43 -2.97 7.80
C ARG A 105 -5.13 -4.06 8.82
N ASP A 106 -4.40 -3.68 9.86
CA ASP A 106 -3.98 -4.54 10.97
C ASP A 106 -3.14 -5.76 10.53
N ALA A 107 -2.61 -5.75 9.30
CA ALA A 107 -1.71 -6.80 8.83
C ALA A 107 -0.41 -6.81 9.65
N GLU A 108 0.06 -8.01 10.04
CA GLU A 108 1.39 -8.23 10.60
C GLU A 108 2.38 -8.44 9.46
N ILE A 109 3.39 -7.58 9.38
CA ILE A 109 4.55 -7.78 8.53
C ILE A 109 5.65 -8.44 9.34
N VAL A 110 6.16 -9.57 8.84
CA VAL A 110 7.31 -10.28 9.41
C VAL A 110 8.47 -10.19 8.44
N LEU A 111 9.51 -9.45 8.85
CA LEU A 111 10.73 -9.21 8.09
C LEU A 111 11.85 -10.07 8.63
N ALA A 112 12.41 -10.96 7.81
CA ALA A 112 13.67 -11.65 8.10
C ALA A 112 14.80 -10.93 7.38
N VAL A 113 15.71 -10.34 8.15
CA VAL A 113 16.71 -9.40 7.63
C VAL A 113 18.01 -9.52 8.40
N ARG A 114 19.13 -9.21 7.75
CA ARG A 114 20.43 -9.00 8.40
C ARG A 114 20.95 -7.62 8.03
N THR A 115 21.73 -7.01 8.89
CA THR A 115 22.33 -5.70 8.62
C THR A 115 23.84 -5.79 8.75
N LYS A 116 24.55 -4.93 8.02
CA LYS A 116 26.00 -4.82 8.08
C LYS A 116 26.38 -3.34 8.08
N ASP A 117 27.07 -2.91 9.14
CA ASP A 117 27.58 -1.54 9.30
C ASP A 117 26.51 -0.48 8.99
N LEU A 118 25.24 -0.73 9.37
CA LEU A 118 24.11 0.10 9.00
C LEU A 118 24.13 1.39 9.84
N ASP A 119 24.33 2.52 9.15
CA ASP A 119 24.14 3.86 9.69
C ASP A 119 23.03 4.53 8.89
N LEU A 120 21.90 4.82 9.54
CA LEU A 120 20.76 5.48 8.91
C LEU A 120 20.92 7.01 8.86
N ALA A 121 22.05 7.55 9.33
CA ALA A 121 22.34 8.98 9.32
C ALA A 121 21.21 9.82 9.96
N GLY A 122 20.74 9.40 11.15
CA GLY A 122 19.62 10.05 11.86
C GLY A 122 18.24 9.70 11.33
N GLY A 123 18.16 9.02 10.18
CA GLY A 123 16.93 8.51 9.60
C GLY A 123 16.39 7.26 10.29
N ARG A 124 15.31 6.72 9.71
CA ARG A 124 14.64 5.51 10.20
C ARG A 124 14.14 4.66 9.06
N VAL A 125 14.05 3.36 9.29
CA VAL A 125 13.37 2.43 8.38
C VAL A 125 11.89 2.41 8.70
N CYS A 126 11.01 2.52 7.71
CA CYS A 126 9.57 2.38 7.89
C CYS A 126 8.88 1.75 6.68
N TRP A 127 7.62 1.35 6.88
CA TRP A 127 6.74 0.94 5.80
C TRP A 127 6.09 2.16 5.16
N TRP A 128 6.01 2.18 3.84
CA TRP A 128 5.42 3.24 3.04
C TRP A 128 4.44 2.64 2.03
N ILE A 129 3.18 3.05 2.09
CA ILE A 129 2.15 2.59 1.15
C ILE A 129 1.90 3.67 0.12
N VAL A 130 1.84 3.27 -1.16
CA VAL A 130 1.34 4.09 -2.25
C VAL A 130 0.10 3.39 -2.82
N SER A 131 -1.03 4.10 -2.84
CA SER A 131 -2.29 3.55 -3.35
C SER A 131 -2.87 4.46 -4.42
N GLU A 132 -3.46 3.89 -5.46
CA GLU A 132 -4.22 4.69 -6.41
C GLU A 132 -5.49 5.24 -5.76
N ILE A 133 -5.77 6.52 -5.99
CA ILE A 133 -7.03 7.14 -5.58
C ILE A 133 -8.15 6.59 -6.48
N PRO A 134 -9.39 6.35 -6.03
CA PRO A 134 -10.47 5.89 -6.91
C PRO A 134 -10.72 6.82 -8.10
N LYS A 135 -10.87 6.25 -9.30
CA LYS A 135 -11.01 6.99 -10.58
C LYS A 135 -12.10 8.07 -10.54
N GLN A 136 -13.18 7.84 -9.80
CA GLN A 136 -14.34 8.73 -9.72
C GLN A 136 -14.03 10.07 -9.01
N ILE A 137 -12.96 10.12 -8.22
CA ILE A 137 -12.59 11.31 -7.43
C ILE A 137 -11.19 11.85 -7.74
N ARG A 138 -10.49 11.24 -8.72
CA ARG A 138 -9.22 11.76 -9.24
C ARG A 138 -9.45 13.12 -9.91
N ASP A 139 -8.43 13.97 -9.86
CA ASP A 139 -8.38 15.13 -10.73
C ASP A 139 -8.31 14.67 -12.21
N PRO A 140 -9.19 15.14 -13.11
CA PRO A 140 -9.14 14.80 -14.53
C PRO A 140 -7.80 15.10 -15.22
N ALA A 141 -7.03 16.08 -14.73
CA ALA A 141 -5.70 16.39 -15.24
C ALA A 141 -4.65 15.31 -14.88
N TYR A 142 -4.95 14.46 -13.89
CA TYR A 142 -4.03 13.45 -13.35
C TYR A 142 -4.71 12.06 -13.31
N PRO A 143 -4.74 11.32 -14.44
CA PRO A 143 -5.45 10.03 -14.53
C PRO A 143 -4.86 8.93 -13.65
N TRP A 144 -3.62 9.06 -13.18
CA TRP A 144 -2.93 8.15 -12.26
C TRP A 144 -2.59 8.83 -10.92
N GLN A 145 -3.59 9.46 -10.29
CA GLN A 145 -3.41 10.12 -9.01
C GLN A 145 -3.30 9.10 -7.87
N GLN A 146 -2.29 9.27 -7.01
CA GLN A 146 -1.94 8.37 -5.93
C GLN A 146 -1.92 9.10 -4.58
N THR A 147 -2.00 8.33 -3.51
CA THR A 147 -1.80 8.79 -2.13
C THR A 147 -0.68 7.99 -1.50
N ASN A 148 0.14 8.63 -0.66
CA ASN A 148 1.31 7.98 -0.08
C ASN A 148 1.38 8.23 1.43
N TRP A 149 1.50 7.17 2.22
CA TRP A 149 1.54 7.25 3.68
C TRP A 149 2.72 6.45 4.22
N ALA A 150 3.56 7.05 5.06
CA ALA A 150 4.69 6.40 5.72
C ALA A 150 4.41 6.17 7.20
N LEU A 151 4.60 4.95 7.70
CA LEU A 151 4.37 4.55 9.10
C LEU A 151 5.54 5.02 9.99
N THR A 152 5.70 6.34 10.13
CA THR A 152 6.84 6.96 10.82
C THR A 152 6.79 6.85 12.34
N GLY A 153 5.58 6.70 12.91
CA GLY A 153 5.35 6.52 14.35
C GLY A 153 5.68 5.12 14.86
N ARG A 154 5.95 4.17 13.96
CA ARG A 154 6.34 2.80 14.30
C ARG A 154 7.43 2.31 13.34
N ALA A 155 8.61 2.90 13.48
CA ALA A 155 9.78 2.53 12.68
C ALA A 155 10.13 1.04 12.85
N VAL A 156 10.65 0.45 11.78
CA VAL A 156 11.21 -0.90 11.78
C VAL A 156 12.54 -0.84 12.54
N ALA A 157 12.56 -1.44 13.72
CA ALA A 157 13.76 -1.49 14.55
C ALA A 157 14.76 -2.50 13.99
N LEU A 158 15.79 -1.99 13.31
CA LEU A 158 16.90 -2.80 12.81
C LEU A 158 18.14 -2.58 13.69
N ALA A 159 18.81 -3.66 14.07
CA ALA A 159 20.17 -3.56 14.63
C ALA A 159 21.13 -2.91 13.60
N ALA A 160 22.12 -2.14 14.06
CA ALA A 160 23.13 -1.56 13.18
C ALA A 160 24.01 -2.63 12.51
N ASP A 161 24.37 -3.65 13.28
CA ASP A 161 25.04 -4.85 12.81
C ASP A 161 24.39 -6.06 13.48
N SER A 162 23.90 -7.00 12.68
CA SER A 162 23.32 -8.25 13.18
C SER A 162 24.26 -9.45 12.97
N GLY A 163 25.50 -9.21 12.54
CA GLY A 163 26.49 -10.24 12.24
C GLY A 163 26.03 -11.14 11.10
N GLU A 164 26.20 -12.46 11.29
CA GLU A 164 25.74 -13.48 10.35
C GLU A 164 24.29 -13.92 10.59
N GLN A 165 23.71 -13.59 11.74
CA GLN A 165 22.36 -14.05 12.09
C GLN A 165 21.30 -13.07 11.58
N ALA A 166 20.24 -13.63 10.98
CA ALA A 166 19.07 -12.86 10.61
C ALA A 166 18.26 -12.48 11.86
N GLN A 167 17.96 -11.20 12.00
CA GLN A 167 16.94 -10.71 12.92
C GLN A 167 15.55 -10.88 12.28
N VAL A 168 14.55 -11.21 13.11
CA VAL A 168 13.15 -11.26 12.71
C VAL A 168 12.45 -10.07 13.35
N VAL A 169 11.98 -9.14 12.52
CA VAL A 169 11.32 -7.92 12.94
C VAL A 169 9.85 -7.98 12.56
N LYS A 170 8.97 -7.62 13.50
CA LYS A 170 7.53 -7.64 13.30
C LYS A 170 6.97 -6.23 13.35
N THR A 171 6.08 -5.90 12.42
CA THR A 171 5.40 -4.60 12.40
C THR A 171 3.92 -4.80 12.12
N ILE A 172 3.04 -4.19 12.92
CA ILE A 172 1.61 -4.14 12.62
C ILE A 172 1.31 -2.85 11.84
N LEU A 173 0.67 -2.99 10.67
CA LEU A 173 0.16 -1.87 9.86
C LEU A 173 -1.13 -1.32 10.48
N SER A 174 -1.00 -0.38 11.42
CA SER A 174 -2.14 0.20 12.12
C SER A 174 -2.97 1.13 11.23
N PRO A 175 -4.30 1.09 11.29
CA PRO A 175 -5.16 2.06 10.62
C PRO A 175 -5.25 3.43 11.32
N ASP A 176 -4.57 3.62 12.47
CA ASP A 176 -4.54 4.88 13.20
C ASP A 176 -3.67 5.92 12.47
N PRO A 177 -4.26 7.00 11.91
CA PRO A 177 -3.52 8.01 11.15
C PRO A 177 -2.47 8.77 11.98
N SER A 178 -2.56 8.79 13.32
CA SER A 178 -1.57 9.48 14.16
C SER A 178 -0.18 8.84 14.10
N LEU A 179 -0.09 7.58 13.66
CA LEU A 179 1.16 6.85 13.48
C LEU A 179 1.79 7.03 12.10
N TRP A 180 1.09 7.71 11.17
CA TRP A 180 1.50 7.84 9.79
C TRP A 180 1.75 9.31 9.42
N THR A 181 2.78 9.53 8.62
CA THR A 181 3.03 10.81 7.98
C THR A 181 2.70 10.72 6.51
N TYR A 182 1.95 11.68 5.99
CA TYR A 182 1.68 11.80 4.57
C TYR A 182 2.94 12.28 3.83
N GLY A 183 3.33 11.59 2.76
CA GLY A 183 4.58 11.84 2.03
C GLY A 183 4.33 12.35 0.62
N GLY A 184 3.66 13.49 0.44
CA GLY A 184 3.25 13.91 -0.91
C GLY A 184 2.73 15.34 -1.03
N THR A 185 3.46 16.33 -0.55
CA THR A 185 3.10 17.76 -0.66
C THR A 185 4.20 18.59 -1.34
N ASN A 186 5.10 17.96 -2.12
CA ASN A 186 6.17 18.71 -2.78
C ASN A 186 5.58 19.51 -3.93
N ASP A 187 4.97 20.64 -3.61
CA ASP A 187 4.31 21.54 -4.55
C ASP A 187 5.30 22.14 -5.57
N THR A 188 6.61 21.99 -5.32
CA THR A 188 7.68 22.40 -6.24
C THR A 188 8.07 21.30 -7.24
N SER A 189 7.66 20.04 -7.03
CA SER A 189 7.90 18.96 -7.97
C SER A 189 6.98 19.09 -9.19
N PRO A 190 7.48 18.85 -10.42
CA PRO A 190 6.61 18.76 -11.61
C PRO A 190 5.59 17.62 -11.51
N TRP A 191 5.77 16.70 -10.55
CA TRP A 191 4.90 15.57 -10.29
C TRP A 191 3.92 15.81 -9.13
N ALA A 192 3.91 17.00 -8.51
CA ALA A 192 3.09 17.33 -7.33
C ALA A 192 1.62 16.91 -7.50
N GLY A 193 0.99 17.28 -8.62
CA GLY A 193 -0.44 16.99 -8.86
C GLY A 193 -0.77 15.50 -9.03
N ARG A 194 0.24 14.61 -9.19
CA ARG A 194 0.05 13.16 -9.14
C ARG A 194 -0.24 12.66 -7.73
N TYR A 195 0.14 13.41 -6.70
CA TYR A 195 -0.08 13.01 -5.32
C TYR A 195 -1.17 13.85 -4.68
N ARG A 196 -2.08 13.18 -3.99
CA ARG A 196 -3.14 13.86 -3.23
C ARG A 196 -3.46 13.08 -1.97
N ALA A 197 -3.70 13.80 -0.88
CA ALA A 197 -4.09 13.19 0.37
C ALA A 197 -5.42 12.45 0.20
N PHE A 198 -5.44 11.18 0.63
CA PHE A 198 -6.62 10.33 0.66
C PHE A 198 -6.63 9.52 1.96
N PRO A 199 -7.79 9.22 2.56
CA PRO A 199 -7.85 8.67 3.91
C PRO A 199 -7.04 7.37 4.06
N LEU A 200 -6.15 7.30 5.05
CA LEU A 200 -5.28 6.14 5.31
C LEU A 200 -6.05 4.82 5.38
N VAL A 201 -7.17 4.78 6.09
CA VAL A 201 -8.00 3.56 6.22
C VAL A 201 -8.46 3.05 4.85
N ARG A 202 -8.73 3.96 3.90
CA ARG A 202 -9.09 3.60 2.52
C ARG A 202 -7.86 3.17 1.74
N SER A 203 -6.71 3.81 1.92
CA SER A 203 -5.44 3.44 1.30
C SER A 203 -5.01 2.02 1.69
N LEU A 204 -5.11 1.67 2.98
CA LEU A 204 -4.78 0.34 3.47
C LEU A 204 -5.77 -0.72 2.99
N ALA A 205 -7.04 -0.35 2.80
CA ALA A 205 -8.06 -1.23 2.23
C ALA A 205 -8.06 -1.25 0.68
N ALA A 206 -7.15 -0.52 0.02
CA ALA A 206 -7.23 -0.24 -1.41
C ALA A 206 -6.85 -1.45 -2.27
N VAL A 207 -7.50 -1.54 -3.43
CA VAL A 207 -7.34 -2.64 -4.40
C VAL A 207 -6.09 -2.54 -5.27
N ASP A 208 -5.53 -1.33 -5.35
CA ASP A 208 -4.33 -1.05 -6.14
C ASP A 208 -3.31 -0.28 -5.30
N ALA A 209 -2.56 -1.05 -4.51
CA ALA A 209 -1.54 -0.53 -3.62
C ALA A 209 -0.19 -1.19 -3.88
N SER A 210 0.86 -0.48 -3.50
CA SER A 210 2.21 -1.02 -3.35
C SER A 210 2.71 -0.72 -1.95
N LEU A 211 3.38 -1.70 -1.37
CA LEU A 211 3.98 -1.61 -0.05
C LEU A 211 5.50 -1.50 -0.22
N HIS A 212 6.10 -0.52 0.43
CA HIS A 212 7.52 -0.26 0.33
C HIS A 212 8.17 -0.33 1.71
N LEU A 213 9.37 -0.90 1.76
CA LEU A 213 10.31 -0.73 2.86
C LEU A 213 11.28 0.38 2.47
N VAL A 214 11.35 1.43 3.28
CA VAL A 214 12.12 2.63 2.95
C VAL A 214 12.93 3.14 4.13
N VAL A 215 14.04 3.84 3.85
CA VAL A 215 14.67 4.76 4.80
C VAL A 215 14.13 6.17 4.52
N VAL A 216 13.70 6.86 5.57
CA VAL A 216 13.19 8.25 5.51
C VAL A 216 13.78 9.11 6.63
N GLY A 217 13.64 10.44 6.50
CA GLY A 217 14.02 11.40 7.53
C GLY A 217 15.53 11.43 7.84
N CYS A 218 16.38 11.09 6.88
CA CYS A 218 17.84 11.20 7.03
C CYS A 218 18.25 12.66 7.21
N ASP A 219 19.35 12.89 7.93
CA ASP A 219 20.00 14.19 8.01
C ASP A 219 20.39 14.67 6.60
N PRO A 220 19.94 15.85 6.13
CA PRO A 220 20.27 16.35 4.80
C PRO A 220 21.77 16.49 4.53
N SER A 221 22.59 16.60 5.57
CA SER A 221 24.04 16.72 5.49
C SER A 221 24.78 15.37 5.52
N ARG A 222 24.08 14.25 5.77
CA ARG A 222 24.67 12.92 5.88
C ARG A 222 23.82 11.87 5.16
N THR A 223 24.45 11.12 4.26
CA THR A 223 23.78 10.01 3.58
C THR A 223 23.82 8.74 4.43
N PRO A 224 22.74 7.93 4.45
CA PRO A 224 22.77 6.62 5.08
C PRO A 224 23.76 5.70 4.37
N SER A 225 24.31 4.73 5.10
CA SER A 225 25.33 3.80 4.60
C SER A 225 25.17 2.40 5.20
N GLY A 226 25.97 1.46 4.70
CA GLY A 226 25.96 0.06 5.13
C GLY A 226 25.11 -0.79 4.21
N ALA A 227 24.64 -1.93 4.71
CA ALA A 227 23.84 -2.85 3.93
C ALA A 227 22.72 -3.50 4.74
N VAL A 228 21.65 -3.83 4.03
CA VAL A 228 20.53 -4.64 4.49
C VAL A 228 20.48 -5.90 3.62
N VAL A 229 20.53 -7.08 4.23
CA VAL A 229 20.32 -8.36 3.53
C VAL A 229 18.88 -8.80 3.81
N LEU A 230 18.03 -8.72 2.80
CA LEU A 230 16.65 -9.22 2.89
C LEU A 230 16.63 -10.72 2.58
N ARG A 231 16.05 -11.50 3.48
CA ARG A 231 15.80 -12.92 3.27
C ARG A 231 14.34 -13.17 2.87
N SER A 232 13.42 -12.61 3.65
CA SER A 232 12.00 -12.69 3.35
C SER A 232 11.19 -11.56 3.97
N ILE A 233 10.10 -11.22 3.30
CA ILE A 233 9.03 -10.38 3.85
C ILE A 233 7.75 -11.21 3.79
N GLU A 234 7.06 -11.32 4.91
CA GLU A 234 5.73 -11.92 4.98
C GLU A 234 4.71 -10.90 5.43
N ILE A 235 3.53 -10.95 4.85
CA ILE A 235 2.36 -10.18 5.26
C ILE A 235 1.33 -11.21 5.73
N ARG A 236 0.83 -11.05 6.94
CA ARG A 236 -0.06 -12.00 7.61
C ARG A 236 -1.30 -11.29 8.13
N HIS A 237 -2.43 -11.99 8.08
CA HIS A 237 -3.66 -11.63 8.77
C HIS A 237 -3.97 -12.64 9.87
N ALA A 238 -4.66 -12.16 10.91
CA ALA A 238 -5.20 -13.04 11.95
C ALA A 238 -6.29 -13.98 11.39
N GLU A 239 -7.03 -13.54 10.36
CA GLU A 239 -8.09 -14.29 9.69
C GLU A 239 -7.90 -14.20 8.16
N PRO A 240 -8.36 -15.18 7.36
CA PRO A 240 -8.35 -15.07 5.90
C PRO A 240 -9.08 -13.80 5.45
N THR A 241 -8.40 -12.98 4.65
CA THR A 241 -8.97 -11.72 4.16
C THR A 241 -10.03 -12.03 3.10
N VAL A 242 -11.27 -11.66 3.37
CA VAL A 242 -12.31 -11.61 2.34
C VAL A 242 -12.09 -10.32 1.56
N CYS A 243 -11.80 -10.43 0.27
CA CYS A 243 -11.74 -9.24 -0.57
C CYS A 243 -13.07 -8.49 -0.51
N PRO A 244 -13.08 -7.19 -0.17
CA PRO A 244 -14.29 -6.41 -0.30
C PRO A 244 -14.69 -6.41 -1.77
N THR A 245 -15.95 -6.78 -2.02
CA THR A 245 -16.53 -6.69 -3.36
C THR A 245 -16.47 -5.24 -3.86
N ALA A 246 -16.48 -5.04 -5.17
CA ALA A 246 -16.50 -3.69 -5.76
C ALA A 246 -17.61 -2.79 -5.16
N MET A 247 -18.75 -3.39 -4.80
CA MET A 247 -19.88 -2.72 -4.14
C MET A 247 -19.59 -2.32 -2.68
N GLU A 248 -18.80 -3.11 -1.94
CA GLU A 248 -18.37 -2.77 -0.58
C GLU A 248 -17.33 -1.65 -0.58
N VAL A 249 -16.40 -1.67 -1.54
CA VAL A 249 -15.47 -0.56 -1.78
C VAL A 249 -16.25 0.72 -2.11
N GLU A 250 -17.28 0.65 -2.96
CA GLU A 250 -18.10 1.80 -3.32
C GLU A 250 -18.90 2.37 -2.13
N ARG A 251 -19.51 1.51 -1.30
CA ARG A 251 -20.20 1.96 -0.07
C ARG A 251 -19.26 2.64 0.91
N LEU A 252 -18.05 2.09 1.04
CA LEU A 252 -16.99 2.69 1.82
C LEU A 252 -16.64 4.09 1.26
N LEU A 253 -16.55 4.27 -0.06
CA LEU A 253 -16.26 5.59 -0.65
C LEU A 253 -17.35 6.64 -0.39
N VAL A 254 -18.62 6.23 -0.27
CA VAL A 254 -19.76 7.15 -0.14
C VAL A 254 -20.11 7.52 1.32
N ALA A 255 -19.73 6.70 2.31
CA ALA A 255 -20.30 6.76 3.66
C ALA A 255 -19.62 7.68 4.71
N GLY A 256 -18.78 8.65 4.35
CA GLY A 256 -18.10 9.46 5.39
C GLY A 256 -18.06 10.96 5.13
N ASP A 257 -18.45 11.73 6.16
CA ASP A 257 -18.00 13.10 6.41
C ASP A 257 -16.58 13.03 6.98
N TRP A 258 -15.61 13.74 6.38
CA TRP A 258 -14.20 13.59 6.72
C TRP A 258 -13.59 14.89 7.24
N VAL A 259 -13.12 14.85 8.48
CA VAL A 259 -12.17 15.84 9.00
C VAL A 259 -10.78 15.42 8.53
N VAL A 260 -10.23 16.16 7.57
CA VAL A 260 -8.79 16.12 7.32
C VAL A 260 -8.14 16.75 8.54
N ALA A 261 -7.44 15.96 9.36
CA ALA A 261 -6.50 16.50 10.32
C ALA A 261 -5.39 17.18 9.50
N ARG A 262 -5.49 18.50 9.38
CA ARG A 262 -4.35 19.34 9.00
C ARG A 262 -3.45 19.46 10.24
N PRO A 263 -2.13 19.61 10.07
CA PRO A 263 -1.22 19.88 11.18
C PRO A 263 -1.67 21.09 12.02
#